data_AF-A0A6G8C5B8-F1
#
_entry.id   AF-A0A6G8C5B8-F1
#
_cell.length_a   1.000
_cell.length_b   1.000
_cell.length_c   1.000
_cell.angle_alpha   90.00
_cell.angle_beta   90.00
_cell.angle_gamma   90.00
#
_symmetry.space_group_name_H-M   'P 1'
#
loop_
_entity.id
_entity.type
_entity.pdbx_description
1 polymer ?
#
loop_
_entity_poly.entity_id
_entity_poly.type
_entity_poly.pdbx_seq_one_letter_code
_entity_poly.pdbx_strand_id
1 'polypeptide(L)'
;MTQRHSATQATTLDAWHLEESQIQCFTGTPKINRLRDAGLRPTVARMATLLVFDCSKGEGIGINEVIRRMAELGVRVGIGSAHRAIRELAKHGLVQRCTDDEGKVLYQGIQGSAARIGSTCTSTASGGLAR
;
A
#
# COMPACT_ATOMS: atom_id res chain seq x y z
N MET A 1 -29.02 25.92 45.91
CA MET A 1 -27.60 26.21 46.22
C MET A 1 -26.97 24.88 46.63
N THR A 2 -26.02 24.25 45.98
CA THR A 2 -25.12 24.63 44.89
C THR A 2 -24.53 23.32 44.35
N GLN A 3 -24.60 23.11 43.04
CA GLN A 3 -23.82 22.09 42.33
C GLN A 3 -22.31 22.36 42.49
N ARG A 4 -21.51 21.30 42.67
CA ARG A 4 -20.13 21.18 42.15
C ARG A 4 -19.98 19.71 41.73
N HIS A 5 -19.89 19.34 40.44
CA HIS A 5 -18.75 19.55 39.50
C HIS A 5 -17.44 19.11 40.19
N SER A 6 -16.66 18.13 39.74
CA SER A 6 -16.36 17.74 38.36
C SER A 6 -15.73 16.36 38.31
N ALA A 7 -15.96 15.68 37.19
CA ALA A 7 -15.15 14.59 36.68
C ALA A 7 -13.73 15.09 36.33
N THR A 8 -12.72 14.27 36.63
CA THR A 8 -11.41 14.35 35.98
C THR A 8 -10.85 12.93 35.80
N GLN A 9 -11.30 12.25 34.75
CA GLN A 9 -10.58 11.12 34.16
C GLN A 9 -10.46 11.39 32.66
N ALA A 10 -9.28 11.86 32.25
CA ALA A 10 -8.84 12.15 30.89
C ALA A 10 -7.37 12.62 31.08
N THR A 11 -6.31 12.11 30.46
CA THR A 11 -6.14 11.30 29.24
C THR A 11 -4.70 10.77 29.28
N THR A 12 -4.50 9.45 29.30
CA THR A 12 -3.17 8.82 29.07
C THR A 12 -3.25 7.73 27.99
N LEU A 13 -4.27 7.79 27.13
CA LEU A 13 -4.58 6.75 26.13
C LEU A 13 -4.33 7.18 24.68
N ASP A 14 -3.53 8.23 24.44
CA ASP A 14 -3.28 8.71 23.06
C ASP A 14 -1.94 8.23 22.46
N ALA A 15 -1.19 7.36 23.14
CA ALA A 15 0.10 6.85 22.64
C ALA A 15 -0.01 5.58 21.78
N TRP A 16 -1.18 4.92 21.71
CA TRP A 16 -1.31 3.60 21.06
C TRP A 16 -2.04 3.59 19.71
N HIS A 17 -2.59 4.73 19.25
CA HIS A 17 -3.40 4.75 18.02
C HIS A 17 -2.61 4.69 16.70
N LEU A 18 -1.27 4.71 16.72
CA LEU A 18 -0.45 4.64 15.51
C LEU A 18 0.01 3.22 15.12
N GLU A 19 -0.05 2.23 16.02
CA GLU A 19 0.31 0.83 15.69
C GLU A 19 -0.88 0.01 15.16
N GLU A 20 -2.12 0.36 15.49
CA GLU A 20 -3.32 -0.39 15.10
C GLU A 20 -3.57 -0.40 13.58
N SER A 21 -3.08 0.62 12.86
CA SER A 21 -3.26 0.72 11.41
C SER A 21 -2.47 -0.33 10.61
N GLN A 22 -1.39 -0.88 11.15
CA GLN A 22 -0.59 -1.91 10.48
C GLN A 22 -1.16 -3.33 10.65
N ILE A 23 -1.92 -3.57 11.72
CA ILE A 23 -2.51 -4.90 12.00
C ILE A 23 -3.69 -5.19 11.06
N GLN A 24 -4.44 -4.17 10.64
CA GLN A 24 -5.61 -4.33 9.78
C GLN A 24 -5.30 -4.73 8.33
N CYS A 25 -4.12 -4.42 7.77
CA CYS A 25 -3.77 -4.86 6.41
C CYS A 25 -3.31 -6.33 6.34
N PHE A 26 -3.00 -6.92 7.50
CA PHE A 26 -2.54 -8.31 7.62
C PHE A 26 -3.70 -9.32 7.64
N THR A 27 -4.90 -8.93 8.03
CA THR A 27 -6.03 -9.86 8.32
C THR A 27 -7.00 -10.10 7.15
N GLY A 28 -6.75 -9.56 5.96
CA GLY A 28 -7.53 -9.84 4.74
C GLY A 28 -7.10 -11.14 4.04
N THR A 29 -7.97 -11.68 3.17
CA THR A 29 -7.80 -12.90 2.33
C THR A 29 -6.35 -13.24 2.03
N PRO A 30 -5.95 -14.53 2.17
CA PRO A 30 -4.53 -14.87 2.24
C PRO A 30 -3.87 -14.42 0.93
N LYS A 31 -2.88 -13.51 1.04
CA LYS A 31 -2.22 -12.84 -0.11
C LYS A 31 -1.72 -13.85 -1.17
N ILE A 32 -1.44 -15.07 -0.72
CA ILE A 32 -1.10 -16.22 -1.57
C ILE A 32 -2.19 -16.55 -2.59
N ASN A 33 -3.48 -16.51 -2.21
CA ASN A 33 -4.60 -16.78 -3.10
C ASN A 33 -4.74 -15.67 -4.11
N ARG A 34 -4.66 -14.40 -3.69
CA ARG A 34 -4.71 -13.25 -4.63
C ARG A 34 -3.61 -13.30 -5.68
N LEU A 35 -2.39 -13.75 -5.32
CA LEU A 35 -1.34 -13.99 -6.29
C LEU A 35 -1.66 -15.18 -7.22
N ARG A 36 -2.18 -16.29 -6.67
CA ARG A 36 -2.56 -17.47 -7.45
C ARG A 36 -3.71 -17.19 -8.43
N ASP A 37 -4.73 -16.47 -7.98
CA ASP A 37 -5.89 -16.06 -8.77
C ASP A 37 -5.47 -15.14 -9.92
N ALA A 38 -4.43 -14.32 -9.69
CA ALA A 38 -3.80 -13.52 -10.72
C ALA A 38 -2.83 -14.32 -11.63
N GLY A 39 -2.65 -15.62 -11.42
CA GLY A 39 -1.72 -16.47 -12.19
C GLY A 39 -0.24 -16.29 -11.83
N LEU A 40 0.06 -15.66 -10.69
CA LEU A 40 1.42 -15.45 -10.21
C LEU A 40 1.83 -16.50 -9.18
N ARG A 41 3.03 -17.08 -9.36
CA ARG A 41 3.67 -17.89 -8.32
C ARG A 41 3.89 -17.04 -7.06
N PRO A 42 3.40 -17.45 -5.88
CA PRO A 42 3.61 -16.72 -4.65
C PRO A 42 5.04 -16.90 -4.15
N THR A 43 5.84 -15.85 -4.27
CA THR A 43 7.19 -15.77 -3.69
C THR A 43 7.19 -14.78 -2.54
N VAL A 44 8.16 -14.89 -1.63
CA VAL A 44 8.30 -13.97 -0.50
C VAL A 44 8.32 -12.51 -0.96
N ALA A 45 9.08 -12.21 -2.02
CA ALA A 45 9.15 -10.87 -2.58
C ALA A 45 7.77 -10.37 -3.07
N ARG A 46 7.03 -11.17 -3.87
CA ARG A 46 5.72 -10.77 -4.41
C ARG A 46 4.67 -10.61 -3.31
N MET A 47 4.67 -11.49 -2.32
CA MET A 47 3.76 -11.42 -1.17
C MET A 47 4.03 -10.17 -0.35
N ALA A 48 5.30 -9.90 -0.02
CA ALA A 48 5.68 -8.72 0.74
C ALA A 48 5.40 -7.42 -0.02
N THR A 49 5.70 -7.37 -1.32
CA THR A 49 5.35 -6.20 -2.16
C THR A 49 3.84 -5.97 -2.19
N LEU A 50 3.03 -7.02 -2.38
CA LEU A 50 1.57 -6.89 -2.39
C LEU A 50 1.03 -6.45 -1.01
N LEU A 51 1.59 -6.98 0.08
CA LEU A 51 1.25 -6.57 1.44
C LEU A 51 1.53 -5.10 1.68
N VAL A 52 2.71 -4.60 1.25
CA VAL A 52 3.06 -3.19 1.36
C VAL A 52 2.00 -2.31 0.69
N PHE A 53 1.60 -2.63 -0.54
CA PHE A 53 0.56 -1.85 -1.24
C PHE A 53 -0.82 -1.96 -0.60
N ASP A 54 -1.15 -3.11 -0.01
CA ASP A 54 -2.39 -3.26 0.72
C ASP A 54 -2.42 -2.45 2.03
N CYS A 55 -1.27 -2.32 2.70
CA CYS A 55 -1.11 -1.46 3.87
C CYS A 55 -1.07 0.03 3.51
N SER A 56 -0.68 0.39 2.29
CA SER A 56 -0.73 1.77 1.79
C SER A 56 -2.14 2.30 1.59
N LYS A 57 -3.19 1.47 1.67
CA LYS A 57 -4.62 1.89 1.59
C LYS A 57 -4.94 2.77 0.36
N GLY A 58 -4.26 2.51 -0.76
CA GLY A 58 -4.42 3.29 -1.99
C GLY A 58 -3.53 4.53 -2.07
N GLU A 59 -2.58 4.75 -1.17
CA GLU A 59 -1.53 5.74 -1.36
C GLU A 59 -0.56 5.28 -2.46
N GLY A 60 -0.24 6.18 -3.40
CA GLY A 60 0.81 5.96 -4.39
C GLY A 60 2.20 6.09 -3.76
N ILE A 61 2.99 5.01 -3.78
CA ILE A 61 4.33 5.00 -3.18
C ILE A 61 5.42 4.66 -4.21
N GLY A 62 6.60 5.26 -4.05
CA GLY A 62 7.75 5.01 -4.90
C GLY A 62 8.50 3.72 -4.56
N ILE A 63 9.38 3.27 -5.45
CA ILE A 63 10.17 2.03 -5.28
C ILE A 63 10.99 2.01 -3.98
N ASN A 64 11.62 3.13 -3.61
CA ASN A 64 12.45 3.20 -2.41
C ASN A 64 11.62 3.02 -1.14
N GLU A 65 10.40 3.57 -1.13
CA GLU A 65 9.47 3.41 -0.03
C GLU A 65 8.96 1.98 0.08
N VAL A 66 8.71 1.32 -1.07
CA VAL A 66 8.38 -0.12 -1.08
C VAL A 66 9.51 -0.94 -0.46
N ILE A 67 10.77 -0.70 -0.84
CA ILE A 67 11.92 -1.44 -0.31
C ILE A 67 12.07 -1.18 1.20
N ARG A 68 11.90 0.07 1.63
CA ARG A 68 11.95 0.46 3.04
C ARG A 68 10.89 -0.29 3.86
N ARG A 69 9.62 -0.26 3.43
CA ARG A 69 8.51 -0.95 4.10
C ARG A 69 8.66 -2.49 4.05
N MET A 70 9.21 -3.04 2.97
CA MET A 70 9.53 -4.48 2.93
C MET A 70 10.59 -4.86 3.96
N ALA A 71 11.60 -4.01 4.18
CA ALA A 71 12.61 -4.23 5.20
C ALA A 71 12.04 -4.16 6.62
N GLU A 72 11.08 -3.27 6.88
CA GLU A 72 10.33 -3.20 8.15
C GLU A 72 9.54 -4.49 8.43
N LEU A 73 9.02 -5.13 7.37
CA LEU A 73 8.38 -6.46 7.44
C LEU A 73 9.39 -7.62 7.59
N GLY A 74 10.69 -7.34 7.74
CA GLY A 74 11.75 -8.35 7.83
C GLY A 74 12.14 -8.96 6.47
N VAL A 75 11.63 -8.45 5.35
CA VAL A 75 11.91 -8.96 4.00
C VAL A 75 12.91 -8.07 3.29
N ARG A 76 14.17 -8.50 3.27
CA ARG A 76 15.23 -7.81 2.52
C ARG A 76 15.32 -8.33 1.10
N VAL A 77 15.19 -7.44 0.13
CA VAL A 77 15.35 -7.74 -1.30
C VAL A 77 16.25 -6.70 -1.94
N GLY A 78 17.01 -7.11 -2.97
CA GLY A 78 17.72 -6.16 -3.82
C GLY A 78 16.75 -5.33 -4.67
N ILE A 79 17.20 -4.13 -5.07
CA ILE A 79 16.40 -3.19 -5.87
C ILE A 79 15.86 -3.82 -7.18
N GLY A 80 16.66 -4.67 -7.84
CA GLY A 80 16.24 -5.39 -9.04
C GLY A 80 15.12 -6.39 -8.78
N SER A 81 15.14 -7.08 -7.64
CA SER A 81 14.09 -8.02 -7.22
C SER A 81 12.80 -7.29 -6.88
N ALA A 82 12.88 -6.14 -6.21
CA ALA A 82 11.74 -5.29 -5.93
C ALA A 82 11.10 -4.76 -7.23
N HIS A 83 11.90 -4.25 -8.17
CA HIS A 83 11.42 -3.82 -9.48
C HIS A 83 10.73 -4.95 -10.25
N ARG A 84 11.31 -6.16 -10.26
CA ARG A 84 10.69 -7.33 -10.90
C ARG A 84 9.36 -7.68 -10.24
N ALA A 85 9.32 -7.72 -8.91
CA ALA A 85 8.07 -8.01 -8.19
C ALA A 85 6.98 -7.00 -8.53
N ILE A 86 7.26 -5.69 -8.45
CA ILE A 86 6.30 -4.62 -8.76
C ILE A 86 5.84 -4.68 -10.22
N ARG A 87 6.76 -4.88 -11.17
CA ARG A 87 6.42 -4.98 -12.60
C ARG A 87 5.48 -6.15 -12.87
N GLU A 88 5.74 -7.30 -12.26
CA GLU A 88 4.89 -8.48 -12.39
C GLU A 88 3.51 -8.23 -11.75
N LEU A 89 3.45 -7.63 -10.56
CA LEU A 89 2.16 -7.26 -9.95
C LEU A 89 1.38 -6.28 -10.83
N ALA A 90 2.06 -5.31 -11.47
CA ALA A 90 1.44 -4.32 -12.33
C ALA A 90 0.88 -4.95 -13.61
N LYS A 91 1.67 -5.83 -14.23
CA LYS A 91 1.28 -6.60 -15.42
C LYS A 91 0.03 -7.45 -15.16
N HIS A 92 -0.14 -7.93 -13.93
CA HIS A 92 -1.26 -8.77 -13.52
C HIS A 92 -2.40 -7.99 -12.85
N GLY A 93 -2.41 -6.65 -12.94
CA GLY A 93 -3.52 -5.82 -12.47
C GLY A 93 -3.70 -5.78 -10.95
N LEU A 94 -2.67 -6.14 -10.17
CA LEU A 94 -2.71 -6.08 -8.71
C LEU A 94 -2.25 -4.71 -8.18
N VAL A 95 -1.45 -3.99 -8.97
CA VAL A 95 -1.01 -2.63 -8.69
C VAL A 95 -1.12 -1.78 -9.95
N GLN A 96 -1.33 -0.48 -9.78
CA GLN A 96 -1.34 0.50 -10.85
C GLN A 96 -0.04 1.30 -10.80
N ARG A 97 0.55 1.56 -11.97
CA ARG A 97 1.65 2.51 -12.10
C ARG A 97 1.08 3.89 -12.40
N CYS A 98 1.53 4.88 -11.64
CA CYS A 98 1.11 6.27 -11.75
C CYS A 98 2.34 7.17 -11.78
N THR A 99 2.11 8.45 -12.07
CA THR A 99 3.12 9.50 -11.99
C THR A 99 2.54 10.62 -11.13
N ASP A 100 3.33 11.23 -10.26
CA ASP A 100 2.92 12.46 -9.57
C ASP A 100 3.14 13.70 -10.45
N ASP A 101 2.80 14.87 -9.91
CA ASP A 101 2.92 16.16 -10.60
C ASP A 101 4.38 16.53 -10.92
N GLU A 102 5.35 15.92 -10.23
CA GLU A 102 6.79 16.11 -10.45
C GLU A 102 7.38 15.13 -11.47
N GLY A 103 6.56 14.23 -12.05
CA GLY A 103 7.03 13.24 -13.01
C GLY A 103 7.63 11.98 -12.37
N LYS A 104 7.54 11.82 -11.05
CA LYS A 104 8.09 10.66 -10.35
C LYS A 104 7.12 9.48 -10.42
N VAL A 105 7.69 8.31 -10.68
CA VAL A 105 6.92 7.06 -10.80
C VAL A 105 6.48 6.56 -9.42
N LEU A 106 5.18 6.42 -9.25
CA LEU A 106 4.53 5.86 -8.09
C LEU A 106 3.78 4.57 -8.45
N TYR A 107 3.51 3.75 -7.44
CA TYR A 107 2.71 2.55 -7.57
C TYR A 107 1.64 2.51 -6.49
N GLN A 108 0.45 2.07 -6.85
CA GLN A 108 -0.72 2.04 -5.98
C GLN A 108 -1.34 0.65 -6.00
N GLY A 109 -1.78 0.13 -4.85
CA GLY A 109 -2.53 -1.13 -4.80
C GLY A 109 -3.93 -0.98 -5.39
N ILE A 110 -4.33 -1.88 -6.29
CA ILE A 110 -5.70 -1.92 -6.82
C ILE A 110 -6.54 -2.76 -5.86
N GLN A 111 -7.08 -2.14 -4.81
CA GLN A 111 -8.07 -2.83 -3.96
C GLN A 111 -9.45 -2.74 -4.59
N GLY A 112 -10.20 -3.86 -4.59
CA GLY A 112 -11.56 -3.89 -5.12
C GLY A 112 -12.45 -2.87 -4.42
N SER A 113 -12.95 -1.90 -5.19
CA SER A 113 -14.13 -1.07 -4.91
C SER A 113 -14.23 -0.39 -3.53
N ALA A 114 -13.38 0.61 -3.29
CA ALA A 114 -13.76 1.80 -2.51
C ALA A 114 -12.77 2.92 -2.81
N ALA A 115 -12.99 3.63 -3.92
CA ALA A 115 -12.23 4.81 -4.28
C ALA A 115 -12.27 5.83 -3.13
N ARG A 116 -11.18 5.93 -2.36
CA ARG A 116 -10.91 7.10 -1.53
C ARG A 116 -10.01 8.03 -2.33
N ILE A 117 -10.66 9.05 -2.83
CA ILE A 117 -10.12 10.23 -3.52
C ILE A 117 -9.19 10.93 -2.51
N GLY A 118 -7.90 10.96 -2.80
CA GLY A 118 -6.91 11.59 -1.93
C GLY A 118 -5.51 11.68 -2.54
N SER A 119 -5.17 10.79 -3.47
CA SER A 119 -4.02 10.97 -4.36
C SER A 119 -4.52 10.82 -5.78
N THR A 120 -4.67 11.94 -6.49
CA THR A 120 -4.96 11.97 -7.93
C THR A 120 -3.84 11.26 -8.65
N CYS A 121 -4.05 9.97 -8.88
CA CYS A 121 -3.38 9.27 -9.95
C CYS A 121 -3.91 9.92 -11.22
N THR A 122 -3.18 10.90 -11.76
CA THR A 122 -3.31 11.27 -13.16
C THR A 122 -2.88 10.04 -13.94
N SER A 123 -3.82 9.10 -14.12
CA SER A 123 -3.66 8.06 -15.11
C SER A 123 -3.50 8.82 -16.42
N THR A 124 -2.27 8.93 -16.92
CA THR A 124 -2.02 9.38 -18.28
C THR A 124 -2.52 8.27 -19.20
N ALA A 125 -3.84 8.13 -19.27
CA ALA A 125 -4.54 7.39 -20.30
C ALA A 125 -4.69 8.35 -21.48
N SER A 126 -3.64 8.48 -22.28
CA SER A 126 -3.68 9.13 -23.60
C SER A 126 -2.32 8.96 -24.28
N GLY A 127 -2.16 7.91 -25.09
CA GLY A 127 -1.92 8.07 -26.54
C GLY A 127 -0.48 7.64 -26.87
N GLY A 128 -0.22 6.54 -27.56
CA GLY A 128 -0.83 6.28 -28.85
C GLY A 128 -0.38 7.34 -29.86
N LEU A 129 0.93 7.48 -30.09
CA LEU A 129 1.41 7.92 -31.40
C LEU A 129 2.67 7.14 -31.75
N ALA A 130 2.44 6.10 -32.55
CA ALA A 130 3.46 5.56 -33.42
C ALA A 130 3.90 6.66 -34.39
N ARG A 131 5.21 6.93 -34.45
CA ARG A 131 6.03 7.02 -35.67
C ARG A 131 7.47 7.34 -35.33
#